data_AF-A0A2K3MD28-F1
#
_entry.id   AF-A0A2K3MD28-F1
#
_cell.length_a   1.000
_cell.length_b   1.000
_cell.length_c   1.000
_cell.angle_alpha   90.00
_cell.angle_beta   90.00
_cell.angle_gamma   90.00
#
_symmetry.space_group_name_H-M   'P 1'
#
loop_
_entity.id
_entity.type
_entity.pdbx_description
1 polymer ?
#
loop_
_entity_poly.entity_id
_entity_poly.type
_entity_poly.pdbx_seq_one_letter_code
_entity_poly.pdbx_strand_id
1 'polypeptide(L)'
;EQSTQRLRDTWVDEEWLWNLKWRRNLFVWEADLMDDLMGTLNSIHITNAQEIWFWKHNATGIFSVKSAYSVVELSSGIDVVPPEVYGLILAKV
;
A
#
# COMPACT_ATOMS: atom_id res chain seq x y z
N GLU A 1 -5.61 25.00 -17.58
CA GLU A 1 -5.61 23.54 -17.62
C GLU A 1 -4.18 23.03 -17.75
N GLN A 2 -3.51 22.68 -16.65
CA GLN A 2 -2.25 21.94 -16.71
C GLN A 2 -2.55 20.52 -16.26
N SER A 3 -2.80 19.67 -17.25
CA SER A 3 -3.02 18.24 -17.08
C SER A 3 -1.79 17.65 -16.41
N THR A 4 -1.96 17.20 -15.18
CA THR A 4 -0.99 16.41 -14.43
C THR A 4 -0.60 15.22 -15.29
N GLN A 5 0.61 15.22 -15.86
CA GLN A 5 1.20 14.02 -16.43
C GLN A 5 1.50 13.07 -15.26
N ARG A 6 0.44 12.39 -14.80
CA ARG A 6 0.54 11.22 -13.96
C ARG A 6 1.40 10.25 -14.76
N LEU A 7 2.63 10.01 -14.31
CA LEU A 7 3.51 8.98 -14.85
C LEU A 7 2.67 7.70 -14.93
N ARG A 8 2.36 7.25 -16.15
CA ARG A 8 1.50 6.08 -16.39
C ARG A 8 2.41 4.90 -16.68
N ASP A 9 2.81 4.24 -15.61
CA ASP A 9 3.07 2.81 -15.72
C ASP A 9 1.77 2.14 -16.17
N THR A 10 1.86 1.15 -17.06
CA THR A 10 0.71 0.64 -17.78
C THR A 10 0.70 -0.88 -17.72
N TRP A 11 -0.49 -1.45 -17.54
CA TRP A 11 -0.72 -2.89 -17.69
C TRP A 11 -0.82 -3.24 -19.17
N VAL A 12 -0.04 -4.22 -19.62
CA VAL A 12 -0.14 -4.79 -20.98
C VAL A 12 -0.17 -6.31 -20.82
N ASP A 13 -1.22 -6.95 -21.34
CA ASP A 13 -1.38 -8.41 -21.33
C ASP A 13 -1.18 -9.05 -19.93
N GLU A 14 -1.76 -8.44 -18.89
CA GLU A 14 -1.66 -8.84 -17.48
C GLU A 14 -0.28 -8.68 -16.83
N GLU A 15 0.72 -8.18 -17.57
CA GLU A 15 2.04 -7.85 -17.05
C GLU A 15 2.17 -6.34 -16.76
N TRP A 16 2.90 -6.02 -15.70
CA TRP A 16 3.22 -4.65 -15.36
C TRP A 16 4.41 -4.17 -16.18
N LEU A 17 4.23 -3.08 -16.94
CA LEU A 17 5.31 -2.42 -17.66
C LEU A 17 5.71 -1.11 -16.98
N TRP A 18 6.98 -1.08 -16.55
CA TRP A 18 7.63 0.11 -16.01
C TRP A 18 7.89 1.14 -17.12
N ASN A 19 7.32 2.34 -17.01
CA ASN A 19 7.54 3.42 -17.98
C ASN A 19 8.33 4.57 -17.35
N LEU A 20 9.60 4.27 -17.03
CA LEU A 20 10.48 5.22 -16.34
C LEU A 20 10.90 6.36 -17.26
N LYS A 21 10.60 7.60 -16.85
CA LYS A 21 11.03 8.81 -17.55
C LYS A 21 11.97 9.63 -16.69
N TRP A 22 13.18 9.82 -17.22
CA TRP A 22 14.24 10.59 -16.55
C TRP A 22 14.13 12.07 -16.89
N ARG A 23 14.50 12.94 -15.93
CA ARG A 23 14.55 14.40 -16.17
C ARG A 23 15.63 14.82 -17.16
N ARG A 24 16.67 14.01 -17.31
CA ARG A 24 17.79 14.22 -18.23
C ARG A 24 18.19 12.89 -18.86
N ASN A 25 18.98 12.97 -19.93
CA ASN A 25 19.64 11.79 -20.47
C ASN A 25 20.58 11.18 -19.43
N LEU A 26 20.62 9.86 -19.42
CA LEU A 26 21.56 9.09 -18.61
C LEU A 26 22.96 9.25 -19.19
N PHE A 27 23.96 9.34 -18.32
CA PHE A 27 25.35 9.22 -18.72
C PHE A 27 25.68 7.75 -19.00
N VAL A 28 26.76 7.50 -19.75
CA VAL A 28 27.19 6.13 -20.11
C VAL A 28 27.41 5.27 -18.87
N TRP A 29 27.99 5.85 -17.80
CA TRP A 29 28.23 5.12 -16.54
C TRP A 29 26.96 4.86 -15.74
N GLU A 30 25.84 5.55 -16.04
CA GLU A 30 24.55 5.30 -15.40
C GLU A 30 23.78 4.14 -16.07
N ALA A 31 24.29 3.60 -17.17
CA ALA A 31 23.68 2.45 -17.85
C ALA A 31 23.68 1.21 -16.96
N ASP A 32 24.81 0.91 -16.30
CA ASP A 32 24.91 -0.25 -15.41
C ASP A 32 23.94 -0.12 -14.21
N LEU A 33 23.81 1.10 -13.67
CA LEU A 33 22.84 1.40 -12.60
C LEU A 33 21.38 1.25 -13.08
N MET A 34 21.12 1.55 -14.36
CA MET A 34 19.81 1.35 -14.97
C MET A 34 19.47 -0.13 -15.05
N ASP A 35 20.42 -0.95 -15.48
CA ASP A 35 20.23 -2.38 -15.61
C ASP A 35 20.02 -3.04 -14.24
N ASP A 36 20.78 -2.65 -13.23
CA ASP A 36 20.58 -3.11 -11.84
C ASP A 36 19.19 -2.73 -11.29
N LEU A 37 18.77 -1.48 -11.56
CA LEU A 37 17.44 -1.00 -11.17
C LEU A 37 16.34 -1.79 -11.88
N MET A 38 16.45 -1.99 -13.19
CA MET A 38 15.47 -2.74 -13.96
C MET A 38 15.42 -4.21 -13.55
N GLY A 39 16.56 -4.82 -13.24
CA GLY A 39 16.61 -6.17 -12.67
C GLY A 39 15.85 -6.25 -11.34
N THR A 40 16.06 -5.27 -10.46
CA THR A 40 15.35 -5.17 -9.19
C THR A 40 13.84 -4.97 -9.40
N LEU A 41 13.44 -4.04 -10.26
CA LEU A 41 12.03 -3.72 -10.51
C LEU A 41 11.28 -4.86 -11.20
N ASN A 42 11.90 -5.55 -12.15
CA ASN A 42 11.30 -6.70 -12.82
C ASN A 42 11.21 -7.93 -11.92
N SER A 43 12.02 -8.01 -10.85
CA SER A 43 11.89 -9.06 -9.82
C SER A 43 10.63 -8.88 -8.96
N ILE A 44 10.03 -7.68 -8.96
CA ILE A 44 8.83 -7.38 -8.19
C ILE A 44 7.61 -7.85 -8.97
N HIS A 45 6.93 -8.87 -8.46
CA HIS A 45 5.63 -9.29 -8.98
C HIS A 45 4.54 -8.32 -8.56
N ILE A 46 4.27 -7.33 -9.40
CA ILE A 46 3.08 -6.48 -9.24
C ILE A 46 1.89 -7.29 -9.71
N THR A 47 0.98 -7.56 -8.78
CA THR A 47 -0.28 -8.24 -9.06
C THR A 47 -1.39 -7.21 -9.19
N ASN A 48 -2.26 -7.36 -10.19
CA ASN A 48 -3.53 -6.62 -10.26
C ASN A 48 -4.61 -7.23 -9.33
N ALA A 49 -4.16 -7.96 -8.30
CA ALA A 49 -5.03 -8.43 -7.26
C ALA A 49 -5.61 -7.21 -6.54
N GLN A 50 -6.90 -7.26 -6.22
CA GLN A 50 -7.52 -6.21 -5.45
C GLN A 50 -6.74 -6.03 -4.14
N GLU A 51 -6.24 -4.82 -3.89
CA GLU A 51 -5.53 -4.49 -2.66
C GLU A 51 -6.45 -4.73 -1.46
N ILE A 52 -6.30 -5.88 -0.82
CA ILE A 52 -7.06 -6.24 0.37
C ILE A 52 -6.29 -5.80 1.61
N TRP A 53 -6.89 -4.88 2.37
CA TRP A 53 -6.36 -4.47 3.66
C TRP A 53 -6.71 -5.54 4.69
N PHE A 54 -5.69 -6.16 5.29
CA PHE A 54 -5.87 -7.18 6.33
C PHE A 54 -5.55 -6.61 7.71
N TRP A 55 -6.54 -6.59 8.59
CA TRP A 55 -6.36 -6.24 9.99
C TRP A 55 -5.75 -7.42 10.77
N LYS A 56 -4.43 -7.38 10.99
CA LYS A 56 -3.66 -8.46 11.62
C LYS A 56 -4.12 -8.88 13.02
N HIS A 57 -4.89 -8.02 13.71
CA HIS A 57 -5.36 -8.29 15.07
C HIS A 57 -6.80 -8.81 15.13
N ASN A 58 -7.36 -9.27 14.00
CA ASN A 58 -8.61 -10.01 13.97
C ASN A 58 -8.46 -11.23 13.07
N ALA A 59 -8.92 -12.39 13.51
CA ALA A 59 -8.86 -13.63 12.74
C ALA A 59 -9.63 -13.57 11.42
N THR A 60 -10.66 -12.72 11.33
CA THR A 60 -11.38 -12.49 10.06
C THR A 60 -10.63 -11.58 9.10
N GLY A 61 -9.56 -10.92 9.55
CA GLY A 61 -8.83 -9.91 8.79
C GLY A 61 -9.57 -8.58 8.65
N ILE A 62 -10.77 -8.45 9.21
CA ILE A 62 -11.61 -7.26 9.06
C ILE A 62 -11.31 -6.28 10.18
N PHE A 63 -11.04 -5.03 9.80
CA PHE A 63 -10.91 -3.95 10.76
C PHE A 63 -12.25 -3.65 11.43
N SER A 64 -12.22 -3.46 12.75
CA SER A 64 -13.32 -2.86 13.49
C SER A 64 -12.78 -1.94 14.57
N VAL A 65 -13.56 -0.91 14.93
CA VAL A 65 -13.23 0.00 16.03
C VAL A 65 -12.98 -0.80 17.32
N LYS A 66 -13.84 -1.78 17.62
CA LYS A 66 -13.70 -2.64 18.81
C LYS A 66 -12.35 -3.38 18.83
N SER A 67 -11.98 -4.05 17.74
CA SER A 67 -10.70 -4.77 17.68
C SER A 67 -9.49 -3.84 17.73
N ALA A 68 -9.61 -2.61 17.23
CA ALA A 68 -8.55 -1.62 17.35
C ALA A 68 -8.34 -1.18 18.80
N TYR A 69 -9.43 -0.88 19.51
CA TYR A 69 -9.36 -0.51 20.94
C TYR A 69 -8.82 -1.66 21.80
N SER A 70 -9.22 -2.91 21.56
CA SER A 70 -8.65 -4.05 22.30
C SER A 70 -7.14 -4.17 22.14
N VAL A 71 -6.59 -3.84 20.96
CA VAL A 71 -5.13 -3.83 20.74
C VAL A 71 -4.47 -2.71 21.53
N VAL A 72 -5.07 -1.52 21.54
CA VAL A 72 -4.55 -0.37 22.31
C VAL A 72 -4.58 -0.69 23.80
N GLU A 73 -5.69 -1.23 24.30
CA GLU A 73 -5.87 -1.65 25.69
C GLU A 73 -4.81 -2.68 26.10
N LEU A 74 -4.70 -3.79 25.35
CA LEU A 74 -3.67 -4.82 25.57
C LEU A 74 -2.25 -4.25 25.54
N SER A 75 -1.96 -3.30 24.64
CA SER A 75 -0.63 -2.69 24.52
C SER A 75 -0.32 -1.71 25.64
N SER A 76 -1.35 -1.13 26.27
CA SER A 76 -1.20 -0.13 27.33
C SER A 76 -1.02 -0.73 28.72
N GLY A 77 -1.32 -2.02 28.90
CA GLY A 77 -1.24 -2.70 30.20
C GLY A 77 -2.19 -2.13 31.25
N ILE A 78 -3.19 -1.35 30.82
CA ILE A 78 -4.23 -0.76 31.65
C ILE A 78 -5.49 -1.60 31.45
N ASP A 79 -6.13 -2.06 32.53
CA ASP A 79 -7.51 -2.55 32.50
C ASP A 79 -8.42 -1.36 32.17
N VAL A 80 -8.58 -1.06 30.89
CA VAL A 80 -9.44 0.04 30.45
C VAL A 80 -10.85 -0.52 30.31
N VAL A 81 -11.64 -0.39 31.38
CA VAL A 81 -13.10 -0.67 31.33
C VAL A 81 -13.66 -0.04 30.05
N PRO A 82 -14.11 -0.84 29.06
CA PRO A 82 -14.53 -0.29 27.78
C PRO A 82 -15.71 0.65 28.04
N PRO A 83 -15.68 1.90 27.54
CA PRO A 83 -16.89 2.70 27.59
C PRO A 83 -17.98 1.93 26.82
N GLU A 84 -19.15 1.79 27.43
CA GLU A 84 -20.33 1.23 26.78
C GLU A 84 -20.74 2.16 25.63
N VAL A 85 -20.06 2.05 24.48
CA VAL A 85 -20.38 2.84 23.30
C VAL A 85 -21.52 2.16 22.55
N TYR A 86 -22.73 2.35 23.07
CA TYR A 86 -23.95 2.24 22.28
C TYR A 86 -23.99 3.43 21.33
N GLY A 87 -23.55 3.25 20.08
CA GLY A 87 -23.76 4.27 19.07
C GLY A 87 -22.78 4.22 17.91
N LEU A 88 -23.18 3.50 16.86
CA LEU A 88 -23.02 3.88 15.46
C LEU A 88 -21.77 4.74 15.12
N ILE A 89 -20.58 4.15 15.14
CA ILE A 89 -19.51 4.68 14.29
C ILE A 89 -19.58 3.93 12.96
N LEU A 90 -20.44 4.46 12.09
CA LEU A 90 -20.37 4.23 10.66
C LEU A 90 -19.04 4.85 10.18
N ALA A 91 -17.99 4.04 10.12
CA ALA A 91 -16.89 4.35 9.22
C ALA A 91 -17.43 4.19 7.79
N LYS A 92 -17.95 5.29 7.23
CA LYS A 92 -18.37 5.34 5.83
C LYS A 92 -17.10 5.34 4.99
N VAL A 93 -16.90 4.21 4.31
CA VAL A 93 -15.94 4.02 3.20
C VAL A 93 -16.28 5.01 2.08
#